data_AF-A0A9P1P7N9-F1
#
_entry.id   AF-A0A9P1P7N9-F1
#
_cell.length_a   1.000
_cell.length_b   1.000
_cell.length_c   1.000
_cell.angle_alpha   90.00
_cell.angle_beta   90.00
_cell.angle_gamma   90.00
#
_symmetry.space_group_name_H-M   'P 1'
#
loop_
_entity.id
_entity.type
_entity.pdbx_description
1 polymer ?
#
loop_
_entity_poly.entity_id
_entity_poly.type
_entity_poly.pdbx_seq_one_letter_code
_entity_poly.pdbx_strand_id
1 'polypeptide(L)' 'MPWVTNRNDYAGVFGKNIDALEMQLIGLDNYSVQYRAYVEGRWLPWVTDLADYAGIYGKSIEGIQVQITHK' A
#
# COMPACT_ATOMS: atom_id res chain seq x y z
N MET A 1 7.00 9.66 5.41
CA MET A 1 7.72 8.64 6.21
C MET A 1 8.77 7.99 5.31
N PRO A 2 9.90 7.47 5.84
CA PRO A 2 10.87 6.77 5.00
C PRO A 2 10.28 5.47 4.44
N TRP A 3 10.77 5.04 3.27
CA TRP A 3 10.49 3.71 2.74
C TRP A 3 11.11 2.64 3.64
N VAL A 4 10.34 1.62 3.97
CA VAL A 4 10.84 0.43 4.67
C VAL A 4 11.03 -0.69 3.66
N THR A 5 12.29 -1.05 3.40
CA THR A 5 12.69 -2.02 2.37
C THR A 5 13.34 -3.28 2.94
N ASN A 6 13.44 -3.37 4.27
CA ASN A 6 14.07 -4.47 4.99
C ASN A 6 13.28 -4.81 6.27
N ARG A 7 13.80 -5.74 7.08
CA ARG A 7 13.12 -6.25 8.29
C ARG A 7 13.53 -5.52 9.59
N ASN A 8 14.29 -4.43 9.50
CA ASN A 8 14.80 -3.72 10.68
C ASN A 8 13.79 -2.69 11.23
N ASP A 9 12.71 -2.40 10.50
CA ASP A 9 11.68 -1.44 10.89
C ASP A 9 10.32 -1.86 10.31
N TYR A 10 9.28 -1.08 10.59
CA TYR A 10 7.93 -1.24 10.05
C TYR A 10 7.44 0.08 9.43
N ALA A 11 6.61 -0.02 8.39
CA ALA A 11 5.97 1.14 7.82
C ALA A 11 4.85 1.64 8.76
N GLY A 12 4.85 2.94 9.07
CA GLY A 12 3.84 3.58 9.93
C GLY A 12 4.41 4.13 11.24
N VAL A 13 3.51 4.37 12.20
CA VAL A 13 3.85 4.87 13.54
C VAL A 13 3.25 3.93 14.58
N PHE A 14 4.07 3.37 15.47
CA PHE A 14 3.60 2.45 16.51
C PHE A 14 2.47 3.07 17.35
N GLY A 15 1.42 2.29 17.60
CA GLY A 15 0.23 2.74 18.34
C GLY A 15 -0.71 3.67 17.57
N LYS A 16 -0.50 3.85 16.26
CA LYS A 16 -1.43 4.58 15.37
C LYS A 16 -1.98 3.63 14.31
N ASN A 17 -3.28 3.74 14.07
CA ASN A 17 -3.89 3.06 12.93
C ASN A 17 -3.34 3.65 11.62
N ILE A 18 -3.22 2.80 10.61
CA ILE A 18 -2.79 3.18 9.27
C ILE A 18 -4.04 3.57 8.47
N ASP A 19 -3.99 4.70 7.77
CA ASP A 19 -5.08 5.22 6.93
C ASP A 19 -4.71 5.36 5.45
N ALA A 20 -3.41 5.26 5.13
CA ALA A 20 -2.86 5.29 3.78
C ALA A 20 -1.63 4.39 3.68
N LEU A 21 -1.41 3.79 2.50
CA LEU A 21 -0.20 3.05 2.18
C LEU A 21 0.21 3.25 0.72
N GLU A 22 1.52 3.22 0.47
CA GLU A 22 2.11 3.20 -0.86
C GLU A 22 3.05 2.00 -0.99
N MET A 23 3.17 1.44 -2.19
CA MET A 23 4.05 0.31 -2.47
C MET A 23 4.78 0.50 -3.80
N GLN A 24 6.05 0.12 -3.82
CA GLN A 24 6.88 0.08 -5.02
C GLN A 24 7.51 -1.30 -5.18
N LEU A 25 7.49 -1.82 -6.40
CA LEU A 25 8.22 -3.02 -6.77
C LEU A 25 9.65 -2.64 -7.21
N ILE A 26 10.67 -3.26 -6.61
CA ILE A 26 12.08 -2.99 -6.91
C ILE A 26 12.71 -4.24 -7.54
N GLY A 27 13.46 -4.05 -8.63
CA GLY A 27 14.22 -5.12 -9.28
C GLY A 27 13.41 -6.01 -10.24
N LEU A 28 12.21 -5.58 -10.64
CA LEU A 28 11.34 -6.28 -11.59
C LEU A 28 10.77 -5.31 -12.64
N ASP A 29 11.63 -4.86 -13.55
CA ASP A 29 11.32 -3.75 -14.47
C ASP A 29 10.13 -3.99 -15.42
N ASN A 30 9.81 -5.25 -15.72
CA ASN A 30 8.69 -5.65 -16.59
C ASN A 30 7.38 -5.92 -15.83
N TYR A 31 7.37 -5.70 -14.53
CA TYR A 31 6.21 -5.92 -13.67
C TYR A 31 5.82 -4.63 -12.95
N SER A 32 4.55 -4.57 -12.56
CA SER A 32 4.01 -3.54 -11.69
C SER A 32 3.39 -4.18 -10.45
N VAL A 33 3.36 -3.42 -9.36
CA VAL A 33 2.58 -3.79 -8.18
C VAL A 33 1.25 -3.07 -8.23
N GLN A 34 0.17 -3.81 -8.06
CA GLN A 34 -1.15 -3.24 -7.81
C GLN A 34 -1.57 -3.55 -6.38
N TYR A 35 -2.08 -2.54 -5.69
CA TYR A 35 -2.53 -2.67 -4.31
C TYR A 35 -3.80 -1.87 -4.07
N ARG A 36 -4.62 -2.35 -3.14
CA ARG A 36 -5.84 -1.67 -2.69
C ARG A 36 -6.10 -1.92 -1.21
N ALA A 37 -6.77 -0.96 -0.59
CA ALA A 37 -7.18 -1.02 0.80
C ALA A 37 -8.68 -1.32 0.91
N TYR A 38 -9.06 -2.09 1.93
CA TYR A 38 -10.42 -2.23 2.41
C TYR A 38 -10.62 -1.22 3.55
N VAL A 39 -11.56 -0.31 3.37
CA VAL A 39 -11.82 0.80 4.30
C VAL A 39 -13.32 1.00 4.39
N GLU A 40 -13.87 1.05 5.61
CA GLU A 40 -15.29 1.26 5.87
C GLU A 40 -16.19 0.27 5.12
N GLY A 41 -15.83 -1.02 5.14
CA GLY A 41 -16.67 -2.06 4.57
C GLY A 41 -16.61 -2.20 3.04
N ARG A 42 -15.67 -1.53 2.34
CA ARG A 42 -15.50 -1.68 0.89
C ARG A 42 -14.05 -1.67 0.42
N TRP A 43 -13.80 -2.34 -0.70
CA TRP A 43 -12.54 -2.22 -1.41
C TRP A 43 -12.48 -0.89 -2.18
N LEU A 44 -11.37 -0.16 -2.01
CA LEU A 44 -11.05 0.99 -2.83
C LEU A 44 -10.51 0.55 -4.22
N PRO A 45 -10.46 1.47 -5.20
CA PRO A 45 -9.82 1.20 -6.49
C PRO A 45 -8.36 0.73 -6.33
N TRP A 46 -7.88 0.00 -7.32
CA TRP A 46 -6.48 -0.39 -7.40
C TRP A 46 -5.60 0.83 -7.66
N VAL A 47 -4.51 0.92 -6.91
CA VAL A 47 -3.38 1.79 -7.19
C VAL A 47 -2.31 0.96 -7.87
N THR A 48 -1.71 1.49 -8.94
CA THR A 48 -0.61 0.84 -9.65
C THR A 48 0.67 1.62 -9.40
N ASP A 49 1.71 0.93 -8.92
CA ASP A 49 3.01 1.51 -8.59
C ASP A 49 2.88 2.78 -7.72
N LEU A 50 3.52 3.88 -8.12
CA LEU A 50 3.52 5.17 -7.40
C LEU A 50 2.52 6.17 -7.99
N ALA A 51 1.47 5.70 -8.67
CA ALA A 51 0.47 6.58 -9.27
C ALA A 51 -0.39 7.30 -8.22
N ASP A 52 -0.59 6.69 -7.05
CA ASP A 52 -1.34 7.23 -5.90
C ASP A 52 -0.98 6.43 -4.63
N TYR A 53 -1.74 6.62 -3.54
CA TYR A 53 -1.74 5.78 -2.35
C TYR A 53 -3.09 5.07 -2.15
N ALA A 54 -3.08 3.91 -1.49
CA ALA A 54 -4.32 3.21 -1.13
C ALA A 54 -4.75 3.59 0.28
N GLY A 55 -5.93 4.19 0.41
CA GLY A 55 -6.50 4.56 1.71
C GLY A 55 -7.45 5.76 1.62
N ILE A 56 -7.96 6.18 2.78
CA ILE A 56 -8.73 7.42 2.95
C ILE A 56 -8.19 8.08 4.22
N TYR A 57 -7.72 9.32 4.10
CA TYR A 57 -7.17 10.06 5.23
C TYR A 57 -8.12 10.08 6.43
N GLY A 58 -7.61 9.70 7.60
CA GLY A 58 -8.36 9.62 8.85
C GLY A 58 -9.26 8.39 9.00
N LYS A 59 -9.27 7.45 8.02
CA LYS A 59 -10.04 6.20 8.09
C LYS A 59 -9.10 5.01 8.14
N SER A 60 -9.26 4.18 9.17
CA SER A 60 -8.38 3.04 9.38
C SER A 60 -8.54 2.00 8.28
N ILE A 61 -7.43 1.52 7.75
CA ILE A 61 -7.39 0.38 6.83
C ILE A 61 -7.70 -0.90 7.60
N GLU A 62 -8.64 -1.68 7.08
CA GLU A 62 -9.14 -2.92 7.67
C GLU A 62 -8.57 -4.16 6.96
N GLY A 63 -8.13 -4.00 5.70
CA GLY A 63 -7.58 -5.07 4.89
C GLY A 63 -6.76 -4.53 3.73
N ILE A 64 -5.81 -5.33 3.25
CA ILE A 64 -4.96 -4.99 2.11
C ILE A 64 -5.00 -6.15 1.14
N GLN A 65 -5.09 -5.83 -0.15
CA GLN A 65 -4.86 -6.79 -1.21
C GLN A 65 -3.74 -6.28 -2.12
N VAL A 66 -2.83 -7.18 -2.49
CA VAL A 66 -1.68 -6.90 -3.34
C VAL A 66 -1.60 -7.95 -4.43
N GLN A 67 -1.28 -7.52 -5.65
CA GLN A 67 -0.97 -8.40 -6.77
C GLN A 67 0.19 -7.84 -7.59
N ILE A 68 0.96 -8.74 -8.21
CA ILE A 68 1.98 -8.38 -9.18
C ILE A 68 1.43 -8.65 -10.56
N THR A 69 1.49 -7.65 -11.44
CA THR A 69 1.01 -7.75 -12.82
C THR A 69 2.17 -7.56 -13.78
N HIS A 70 2.14 -8.25 -14.92
CA HIS A 70 3.03 -7.90 -16.02
C HIS A 70 2.59 -6.55 -16.60
N LYS A 71 3.55 -5.74 -17.06
CA LYS A 71 3.27 -4.49 -17.78
C LYS A 71 2.65 -4.74 -19.15
#